data_AF-A0A840NIR2-F1
#
_entry.id   AF-A0A840NIR2-F1
#
_cell.length_a   1.000
_cell.length_b   1.000
_cell.length_c   1.000
_cell.angle_alpha   90.00
_cell.angle_beta   90.00
_cell.angle_gamma   90.00
#
_symmetry.space_group_name_H-M   'P 1'
#
loop_
_entity.id
_entity.type
_entity.pdbx_description
1 polymer ?
#
loop_
_entity_poly.entity_id
_entity_poly.type
_entity_poly.pdbx_seq_one_letter_code
_entity_poly.pdbx_strand_id
1 'polypeptide(L)'
;MAANPSLTMHGSISAVLGDIGHDVAGLFEIMAWAEEEIEAARQRHAVDADTLWHSFTLLVPRHELMSTEFVYRSHAVEILERVAAGEDTRTATAAEVCCVLAQASQVTPLNSVASGLYCRMWQRAFPDQPLFWDTHDAHEALEGARIDELEATTRRKAASPDRALAEIVCTGRHHGEPVDCTYATGHGKEHLDLAS
;
A
#
# COMPACT_ATOMS: atom_id res chain seq x y z
N MET A 1 42.94 4.10 43.00
CA MET A 1 43.41 4.12 41.60
C MET A 1 42.28 3.64 40.73
N ALA A 2 41.71 4.54 39.95
CA ALA A 2 40.57 4.32 39.07
C ALA A 2 41.04 3.99 37.65
N ALA A 3 40.29 3.16 36.95
CA ALA A 3 39.88 3.40 35.56
C ALA A 3 38.71 2.47 35.22
N ASN A 4 37.59 3.09 34.91
CA ASN A 4 36.35 2.50 34.40
C ASN A 4 36.33 2.81 32.90
N PRO A 5 36.21 1.85 31.96
CA PRO A 5 36.09 2.19 30.55
C PRO A 5 34.64 2.59 30.25
N SER A 6 34.46 3.89 30.11
CA SER A 6 33.27 4.51 29.52
C SER A 6 33.02 3.98 28.11
N LEU A 7 31.87 3.32 27.91
CA LEU A 7 31.30 3.04 26.60
C LEU A 7 30.87 4.37 25.97
N THR A 8 31.58 4.83 24.94
CA THR A 8 31.22 6.04 24.19
C THR A 8 30.01 5.76 23.31
N MET A 9 28.87 6.32 23.70
CA MET A 9 27.67 6.44 22.86
C MET A 9 27.81 7.69 21.98
N HIS A 10 28.57 7.58 20.88
CA HIS A 10 28.60 8.59 19.83
C HIS A 10 28.27 7.90 18.50
N GLY A 11 26.97 7.69 18.26
CA GLY A 11 26.47 7.48 16.90
C GLY A 11 26.85 8.71 16.07
N SER A 12 27.65 8.51 15.03
CA SER A 12 28.15 9.60 14.19
C SER A 12 26.98 10.30 13.51
N ILE A 13 26.96 11.63 13.52
CA ILE A 13 26.00 12.46 12.78
C ILE A 13 25.94 12.06 11.29
N SER A 14 27.05 11.56 10.74
CA SER A 14 27.12 11.03 9.36
C SER A 14 26.25 9.78 9.15
N ALA A 15 26.19 8.89 10.15
CA ALA A 15 25.33 7.70 10.08
C ALA A 15 23.85 8.11 10.14
N VAL A 16 23.51 9.04 11.04
CA VAL A 16 22.14 9.58 11.15
C VAL A 16 21.72 10.31 9.87
N LEU A 17 22.60 11.10 9.26
CA LEU A 17 22.32 11.77 7.98
C LEU A 17 22.26 10.79 6.80
N GLY A 18 23.05 9.72 6.83
CA GLY A 18 23.00 8.64 5.83
C GLY A 18 21.68 7.89 5.88
N ASP A 19 21.23 7.54 7.09
CA ASP A 19 19.94 6.85 7.32
C ASP A 19 18.76 7.74 6.91
N ILE A 20 18.76 9.03 7.29
CA ILE A 20 17.73 10.00 6.86
C ILE A 20 17.72 10.16 5.33
N GLY A 21 18.89 10.19 4.69
CA GLY A 21 19.00 10.30 3.24
C GLY A 21 18.45 9.08 2.50
N HIS A 22 18.67 7.88 3.05
CA HIS A 22 18.14 6.63 2.49
C HIS A 22 16.62 6.53 2.66
N ASP A 23 16.11 6.90 3.83
CA ASP A 23 14.67 6.88 4.13
C ASP A 23 13.90 7.89 3.26
N VAL A 24 14.47 9.07 3.01
CA VAL A 24 13.88 10.09 2.14
C VAL A 24 13.92 9.68 0.67
N ALA A 25 15.01 9.05 0.21
CA ALA A 25 15.10 8.55 -1.16
C ALA A 25 14.06 7.45 -1.43
N GLY A 26 13.90 6.51 -0.50
CA GLY A 26 12.88 5.46 -0.60
C GLY A 26 11.45 6.00 -0.61
N LEU A 27 11.17 7.09 0.10
CA LEU A 27 9.86 7.74 0.06
C LEU A 27 9.53 8.30 -1.34
N PHE A 28 10.49 8.95 -2.00
CA PHE A 28 10.27 9.48 -3.35
C PHE A 28 10.04 8.38 -4.39
N GLU A 29 10.72 7.24 -4.26
CA GLU A 29 10.49 6.07 -5.12
C GLU A 29 9.07 5.53 -4.94
N ILE A 30 8.62 5.38 -3.70
CA ILE A 30 7.25 4.93 -3.40
C ILE A 30 6.21 5.92 -3.95
N MET A 31 6.44 7.23 -3.83
CA MET A 31 5.55 8.24 -4.42
C MET A 31 5.48 8.12 -5.93
N ALA A 32 6.61 7.91 -6.61
CA ALA A 32 6.65 7.72 -8.06
C ALA A 32 5.86 6.47 -8.47
N TRP A 33 6.05 5.34 -7.77
CA TRP A 33 5.26 4.12 -8.03
C TRP A 33 3.77 4.35 -7.80
N ALA A 34 3.40 5.11 -6.75
CA ALA A 34 2.00 5.43 -6.45
C ALA A 34 1.33 6.22 -7.60
N GLU A 35 2.02 7.24 -8.11
CA GLU A 35 1.54 8.06 -9.23
C GLU A 35 1.39 7.23 -10.51
N GLU A 36 2.34 6.36 -10.80
CA GLU A 36 2.28 5.45 -11.95
C GLU A 36 1.10 4.47 -11.84
N GLU A 37 0.84 3.89 -10.67
CA GLU A 37 -0.30 2.99 -10.47
C GLU A 37 -1.64 3.73 -10.54
N ILE A 38 -1.71 4.97 -10.04
CA ILE A 38 -2.90 5.83 -10.21
C ILE A 38 -3.15 6.08 -11.69
N GLU A 39 -2.12 6.45 -12.46
CA GLU A 39 -2.28 6.70 -13.88
C GLU A 39 -2.71 5.44 -14.63
N ALA A 40 -2.10 4.28 -14.34
CA ALA A 40 -2.52 3.00 -14.89
C ALA A 40 -3.97 2.64 -14.52
N ALA A 41 -4.40 2.90 -13.28
CA ALA A 41 -5.77 2.68 -12.84
C ALA A 41 -6.76 3.61 -13.55
N ARG A 42 -6.43 4.90 -13.71
CA ARG A 42 -7.26 5.89 -14.43
C ARG A 42 -7.48 5.48 -15.89
N GLN A 43 -6.48 4.89 -16.53
CA GLN A 43 -6.60 4.37 -17.90
C GLN A 43 -7.52 3.15 -17.98
N ARG A 44 -7.48 2.25 -16.99
CA ARG A 44 -8.37 1.07 -16.92
C ARG A 44 -9.81 1.44 -16.56
N HIS A 45 -9.99 2.44 -15.70
CA HIS A 45 -11.26 2.84 -15.10
C HIS A 45 -11.56 4.31 -15.37
N ALA A 46 -11.73 4.66 -16.65
CA ALA A 46 -11.87 6.04 -17.10
C ALA A 46 -13.05 6.79 -16.45
N VAL A 47 -14.11 6.09 -16.05
CA VAL A 47 -15.28 6.67 -15.36
C VAL A 47 -14.92 7.15 -13.95
N ASP A 48 -14.00 6.46 -13.28
CA ASP A 48 -13.60 6.71 -11.91
C ASP A 48 -12.27 7.48 -11.82
N ALA A 49 -11.81 8.03 -12.94
CA ALA A 49 -10.46 8.59 -13.08
C ALA A 49 -10.17 9.74 -12.09
N ASP A 50 -11.17 10.57 -11.78
CA ASP A 50 -11.02 11.65 -10.79
C ASP A 50 -10.99 11.10 -9.36
N THR A 51 -11.82 10.11 -9.04
CA THR A 51 -11.81 9.44 -7.73
C THR A 51 -10.46 8.76 -7.49
N LEU A 52 -9.93 8.07 -8.50
CA LEU A 52 -8.64 7.39 -8.46
C LEU A 52 -7.49 8.38 -8.26
N TRP A 53 -7.53 9.52 -8.96
CA TRP A 53 -6.57 10.60 -8.74
C TRP A 53 -6.52 11.07 -7.27
N HIS A 54 -7.68 11.25 -6.66
CA HIS A 54 -7.81 11.69 -5.28
C HIS A 54 -7.52 10.60 -4.23
N SER A 55 -7.23 9.37 -4.66
CA SER A 55 -7.01 8.21 -3.78
C SER A 55 -5.55 8.01 -3.34
N PHE A 56 -4.64 8.91 -3.71
CA PHE A 56 -3.21 8.81 -3.37
C PHE A 56 -2.94 8.54 -1.89
N THR A 57 -3.68 9.20 -0.98
CA THR A 57 -3.50 9.04 0.48
C THR A 57 -3.86 7.64 0.99
N LEU A 58 -4.59 6.84 0.21
CA LEU A 58 -4.91 5.46 0.56
C LEU A 58 -3.73 4.50 0.32
N LEU A 59 -2.75 4.91 -0.50
CA LEU A 59 -1.65 4.06 -0.98
C LEU A 59 -0.42 4.09 -0.06
N VAL A 60 -0.57 4.57 1.17
CA VAL A 60 0.52 4.64 2.14
C VAL A 60 0.96 3.22 2.52
N PRO A 61 2.25 2.87 2.36
CA PRO A 61 2.76 1.56 2.75
C PRO A 61 2.61 1.35 4.26
N ARG A 62 2.23 0.13 4.66
CA ARG A 62 1.98 -0.22 6.07
C ARG A 62 2.93 -1.28 6.63
N HIS A 63 3.92 -1.68 5.85
CA HIS A 63 4.92 -2.67 6.26
C HIS A 63 6.26 -2.39 5.59
N GLU A 64 7.38 -2.64 6.29
CA GLU A 64 8.75 -2.36 5.80
C GLU A 64 9.06 -3.09 4.49
N LEU A 65 8.54 -4.31 4.31
CA LEU A 65 8.67 -5.08 3.06
C LEU A 65 8.04 -4.39 1.84
N MET A 66 7.17 -3.39 2.04
CA MET A 66 6.62 -2.56 0.95
C MET A 66 7.60 -1.48 0.47
N SER A 67 8.83 -1.43 0.98
CA SER A 67 9.94 -0.76 0.31
C SER A 67 10.37 -1.50 -0.98
N THR A 68 9.92 -2.74 -1.16
CA THR A 68 10.15 -3.50 -2.40
C THR A 68 9.05 -3.21 -3.42
N GLU A 69 9.44 -2.73 -4.60
CA GLU A 69 8.52 -2.25 -5.64
C GLU A 69 7.35 -3.18 -5.94
N PHE A 70 7.59 -4.46 -6.25
CA PHE A 70 6.50 -5.37 -6.62
C PHE A 70 5.51 -5.64 -5.47
N VAL A 71 5.99 -5.57 -4.22
CA VAL A 71 5.16 -5.70 -3.02
C VAL A 71 4.28 -4.47 -2.87
N TYR A 72 4.87 -3.28 -3.04
CA TYR A 72 4.16 -2.02 -3.01
C TYR A 72 3.11 -1.92 -4.11
N ARG A 73 3.48 -2.16 -5.36
CA ARG A 73 2.58 -2.05 -6.51
C ARG A 73 1.39 -2.99 -6.39
N SER A 74 1.60 -4.23 -5.96
CA SER A 74 0.50 -5.17 -5.68
C SER A 74 -0.50 -4.63 -4.66
N HIS A 75 0.01 -4.04 -3.58
CA HIS A 75 -0.81 -3.37 -2.57
C HIS A 75 -1.61 -2.18 -3.15
N ALA A 76 -0.93 -1.31 -3.90
CA ALA A 76 -1.55 -0.13 -4.49
C ALA A 76 -2.63 -0.51 -5.52
N VAL A 77 -2.34 -1.46 -6.41
CA VAL A 77 -3.29 -1.97 -7.41
C VAL A 77 -4.55 -2.51 -6.72
N GLU A 78 -4.42 -3.37 -5.70
CA GLU A 78 -5.59 -3.92 -5.01
C GLU A 78 -6.45 -2.83 -4.35
N ILE A 79 -5.84 -1.75 -3.82
CA ILE A 79 -6.59 -0.62 -3.28
C ILE A 79 -7.30 0.16 -4.38
N LEU A 80 -6.62 0.48 -5.48
CA LEU A 80 -7.19 1.25 -6.59
C LEU A 80 -8.34 0.51 -7.28
N GLU A 81 -8.22 -0.81 -7.45
CA GLU A 81 -9.32 -1.64 -7.96
C GLU A 81 -10.53 -1.60 -7.03
N ARG A 82 -10.32 -1.62 -5.71
CA ARG A 82 -11.42 -1.45 -4.74
C ARG A 82 -12.04 -0.06 -4.80
N VAL A 83 -11.24 0.99 -4.99
CA VAL A 83 -11.77 2.36 -5.19
C VAL A 83 -12.67 2.41 -6.41
N ALA A 84 -12.21 1.92 -7.56
CA ALA A 84 -12.99 1.89 -8.80
C ALA A 84 -14.28 1.05 -8.65
N ALA A 85 -14.22 -0.04 -7.89
CA ALA A 85 -15.39 -0.88 -7.60
C ALA A 85 -16.32 -0.31 -6.50
N GLY A 86 -15.96 0.80 -5.83
CA GLY A 86 -16.71 1.33 -4.70
C GLY A 86 -16.68 0.42 -3.45
N GLU A 87 -15.66 -0.43 -3.34
CA GLU A 87 -15.48 -1.40 -2.25
C GLU A 87 -14.75 -0.79 -1.03
N ASP A 88 -14.82 -1.51 0.09
CA ASP A 88 -14.16 -1.11 1.33
C ASP A 88 -12.63 -1.22 1.23
N THR A 89 -11.94 -0.07 1.23
CA THR A 89 -10.48 0.00 1.17
C THR A 89 -9.81 -0.32 2.50
N ARG A 90 -10.53 -0.35 3.63
CA ARG A 90 -9.96 -0.56 4.98
C ARG A 90 -9.43 -1.98 5.21
N THR A 91 -10.04 -2.98 4.59
CA THR A 91 -9.64 -4.38 4.77
C THR A 91 -8.21 -4.59 4.25
N ALA A 92 -7.43 -5.45 4.91
CA ALA A 92 -6.06 -5.70 4.43
C ALA A 92 -6.06 -6.26 3.00
N THR A 93 -5.08 -5.87 2.20
CA THR A 93 -4.76 -6.39 0.87
C THR A 93 -4.08 -7.77 0.98
N ALA A 94 -4.03 -8.53 -0.12
CA ALA A 94 -3.30 -9.79 -0.16
C ALA A 94 -1.81 -9.60 0.14
N ALA A 95 -1.20 -8.53 -0.41
CA ALA A 95 0.19 -8.16 -0.12
C ALA A 95 0.42 -7.85 1.38
N GLU A 96 -0.50 -7.12 2.04
CA GLU A 96 -0.43 -6.89 3.50
C GLU A 96 -0.51 -8.20 4.29
N VAL A 97 -1.38 -9.14 3.88
CA VAL A 97 -1.49 -10.44 4.55
C VAL A 97 -0.20 -11.25 4.37
N CYS A 98 0.40 -11.24 3.17
CA CYS A 98 1.72 -11.84 2.93
C CYS A 98 2.79 -11.26 3.87
N CYS A 99 2.85 -9.94 4.02
CA CYS A 99 3.78 -9.28 4.94
C CYS A 99 3.58 -9.72 6.39
N VAL A 100 2.33 -9.77 6.87
CA VAL A 100 2.01 -10.22 8.23
C VAL A 100 2.44 -11.67 8.47
N LEU A 101 2.17 -12.57 7.51
CA LEU A 101 2.55 -13.98 7.62
C LEU A 101 4.06 -14.18 7.51
N ALA A 102 4.74 -13.42 6.65
CA ALA A 102 6.19 -13.40 6.56
C ALA A 102 6.81 -12.96 7.89
N GLN A 103 6.32 -11.90 8.51
CA GLN A 103 6.79 -11.44 9.82
C GLN A 103 6.54 -12.50 10.91
N ALA A 104 5.34 -13.10 10.95
CA ALA A 104 5.02 -14.15 11.90
C ALA A 104 5.95 -15.37 11.75
N SER A 105 6.30 -15.73 10.52
CA SER A 105 7.19 -16.86 10.22
C SER A 105 8.62 -16.71 10.77
N GLN A 106 9.07 -15.48 11.00
CA GLN A 106 10.38 -15.20 11.60
C GLN A 106 10.42 -15.52 13.10
N VAL A 107 9.26 -15.55 13.76
CA VAL A 107 9.15 -15.87 15.19
C VAL A 107 8.91 -17.35 15.40
N THR A 108 8.05 -17.96 14.58
CA THR A 108 7.73 -19.39 14.67
C THR A 108 7.33 -19.95 13.31
N PRO A 109 7.65 -21.23 13.00
CA PRO A 109 7.18 -21.85 11.77
C PRO A 109 5.66 -21.77 11.64
N LEU A 110 5.18 -21.41 10.45
CA LEU A 110 3.77 -21.39 10.15
C LEU A 110 3.20 -22.82 10.21
N ASN A 111 2.02 -22.97 10.80
CA ASN A 111 1.28 -24.23 10.74
C ASN A 111 0.67 -24.43 9.33
N SER A 112 0.13 -25.62 9.05
CA SER A 112 -0.44 -25.97 7.73
C SER A 112 -1.45 -24.94 7.20
N VAL A 113 -2.36 -24.45 8.06
CA VAL A 113 -3.40 -23.48 7.66
C VAL A 113 -2.79 -22.12 7.33
N ALA A 114 -1.85 -21.64 8.16
CA ALA A 114 -1.17 -20.37 7.93
C ALA A 114 -0.25 -20.41 6.71
N SER A 115 0.42 -21.54 6.47
CA SER A 115 1.18 -21.79 5.24
C SER A 115 0.27 -21.79 4.01
N GLY A 116 -0.88 -22.47 4.08
CA GLY A 116 -1.89 -22.45 3.02
C GLY A 116 -2.40 -21.03 2.71
N LEU A 117 -2.74 -20.26 3.74
CA LEU A 117 -3.13 -18.85 3.57
C LEU A 117 -2.00 -18.03 2.93
N TYR A 118 -0.75 -18.22 3.36
CA TYR A 118 0.37 -17.50 2.78
C TYR A 118 0.52 -17.82 1.29
N CYS A 119 0.35 -19.10 0.92
CA CYS A 119 0.38 -19.54 -0.46
C CYS A 119 -0.71 -18.89 -1.31
N ARG A 120 -1.95 -18.91 -0.83
CA ARG A 120 -3.10 -18.31 -1.51
C ARG A 120 -2.92 -16.80 -1.70
N MET A 121 -2.50 -16.09 -0.66
CA MET A 121 -2.29 -14.64 -0.74
C MET A 121 -1.13 -14.27 -1.64
N TRP A 122 -0.07 -15.08 -1.68
CA TRP A 122 1.05 -14.88 -2.60
C TRP A 122 0.61 -15.01 -4.05
N GLN A 123 -0.15 -16.05 -4.41
CA GLN A 123 -0.69 -16.20 -5.77
C GLN A 123 -1.57 -15.03 -6.17
N ARG A 124 -2.39 -14.53 -5.25
CA ARG A 124 -3.28 -13.40 -5.50
C ARG A 124 -2.52 -12.08 -5.63
N ALA A 125 -1.54 -11.84 -4.77
CA ALA A 125 -0.78 -10.60 -4.75
C ALA A 125 0.27 -10.55 -5.88
N PHE A 126 0.87 -11.68 -6.21
CA PHE A 126 2.07 -11.79 -7.04
C PHE A 126 1.92 -12.90 -8.09
N PRO A 127 0.91 -12.83 -8.98
CA PRO A 127 0.61 -13.91 -9.93
C PRO A 127 1.77 -14.23 -10.89
N ASP A 128 2.64 -13.25 -11.17
CA ASP A 128 3.80 -13.41 -12.05
C ASP A 128 5.06 -13.88 -11.31
N GLN A 129 5.01 -14.01 -9.97
CA GLN A 129 6.13 -14.49 -9.18
C GLN A 129 6.06 -16.01 -9.02
N PRO A 130 7.22 -16.71 -9.08
CA PRO A 130 7.22 -18.14 -8.87
C PRO A 130 6.70 -18.48 -7.48
N LEU A 131 5.90 -19.54 -7.41
CA LEU A 131 5.57 -20.15 -6.13
C LEU A 131 6.76 -20.96 -5.67
N PHE A 132 7.16 -20.73 -4.42
CA PHE A 132 8.24 -21.49 -3.80
C PHE A 132 7.74 -22.77 -3.12
N TRP A 133 6.44 -23.08 -3.23
CA TRP A 133 5.79 -24.16 -2.49
C TRP A 133 4.96 -25.04 -3.43
N ASP A 134 5.45 -26.26 -3.69
CA ASP A 134 4.74 -27.28 -4.47
C ASP A 134 3.50 -27.86 -3.74
N THR A 135 3.21 -27.40 -2.52
CA THR A 135 2.16 -27.95 -1.65
C THR A 135 0.90 -27.10 -1.53
N HIS A 136 0.78 -25.99 -2.29
CA HIS A 136 -0.41 -25.12 -2.24
C HIS A 136 -1.72 -25.92 -2.41
N ASP A 137 -1.81 -26.71 -3.47
CA ASP A 137 -3.03 -27.47 -3.80
C ASP A 137 -3.37 -28.50 -2.69
N ALA A 138 -2.35 -29.04 -2.02
CA ALA A 138 -2.55 -29.93 -0.90
C ALA A 138 -3.10 -29.20 0.33
N HIS A 139 -2.60 -27.99 0.64
CA HIS A 139 -3.13 -27.19 1.73
C HIS A 139 -4.58 -26.78 1.46
N GLU A 140 -4.89 -26.32 0.25
CA GLU A 140 -6.25 -25.94 -0.14
C GLU A 140 -7.23 -27.11 -0.04
N ALA A 141 -6.85 -28.28 -0.55
CA ALA A 141 -7.71 -29.47 -0.52
C ALA A 141 -7.99 -29.98 0.91
N LEU A 142 -7.04 -29.82 1.83
CA LEU A 142 -7.15 -30.34 3.19
C LEU A 142 -7.76 -29.32 4.18
N GLU A 143 -7.47 -28.04 4.00
CA GLU A 143 -7.67 -27.01 5.03
C GLU A 143 -8.47 -25.80 4.52
N GLY A 144 -8.98 -25.80 3.28
CA GLY A 144 -9.61 -24.64 2.64
C GLY A 144 -10.58 -23.84 3.51
N ALA A 145 -11.52 -24.51 4.19
CA ALA A 145 -12.47 -23.82 5.08
C ALA A 145 -11.81 -23.12 6.28
N ARG A 146 -10.73 -23.69 6.83
CA ARG A 146 -9.94 -23.08 7.92
C ARG A 146 -9.03 -21.97 7.39
N ILE A 147 -8.58 -22.08 6.14
CA ILE A 147 -7.86 -21.02 5.44
C ILE A 147 -8.79 -19.82 5.23
N ASP A 148 -10.04 -20.04 4.82
CA ASP A 148 -11.04 -18.97 4.66
C ASP A 148 -11.31 -18.23 5.98
N GLU A 149 -11.48 -18.98 7.08
CA GLU A 149 -11.67 -18.40 8.41
C GLU A 149 -10.44 -17.59 8.87
N LEU A 150 -9.24 -18.12 8.62
CA LEU A 150 -8.00 -17.45 8.94
C LEU A 150 -7.80 -16.19 8.08
N GLU A 151 -8.18 -16.23 6.79
CA GLU A 151 -8.14 -15.07 5.90
C GLU A 151 -9.05 -13.96 6.43
N ALA A 152 -10.32 -14.28 6.70
CA ALA A 152 -11.29 -13.32 7.21
C ALA A 152 -10.86 -12.72 8.55
N THR A 153 -10.23 -13.52 9.42
CA THR A 153 -9.68 -13.04 10.69
C THR A 153 -8.45 -12.15 10.48
N THR A 154 -7.53 -12.56 9.62
CA THR A 154 -6.27 -11.85 9.37
C THR A 154 -6.53 -10.50 8.70
N ARG A 155 -7.35 -10.47 7.63
CA ARG A 155 -7.71 -9.22 6.95
C ARG A 155 -8.42 -8.22 7.86
N ARG A 156 -9.27 -8.71 8.76
CA ARG A 156 -9.97 -7.88 9.74
C ARG A 156 -9.03 -7.31 10.80
N LYS A 157 -8.12 -8.13 11.32
CA LYS A 157 -7.14 -7.69 12.34
C LYS A 157 -6.07 -6.76 11.77
N ALA A 158 -5.71 -6.94 10.50
CA ALA A 158 -4.74 -6.11 9.80
C ALA A 158 -5.39 -4.88 9.10
N ALA A 159 -6.72 -4.73 9.21
CA ALA A 159 -7.44 -3.61 8.59
C ALA A 159 -6.89 -2.24 9.06
N SER A 160 -6.93 -1.26 8.17
CA SER A 160 -6.66 0.13 8.50
C SER A 160 -7.98 0.87 8.64
N PRO A 161 -8.43 1.22 9.87
CA PRO A 161 -9.70 1.95 10.02
C PRO A 161 -9.67 3.32 9.32
N ASP A 162 -8.49 3.92 9.19
CA ASP A 162 -8.29 5.25 8.62
C ASP A 162 -8.03 5.22 7.10
N ARG A 163 -7.88 4.04 6.48
CA ARG A 163 -7.77 3.93 5.02
C ARG A 163 -9.15 3.96 4.41
N ALA A 164 -9.71 5.15 4.35
CA ALA A 164 -10.97 5.44 3.69
C ALA A 164 -10.83 6.78 2.97
N LEU A 165 -11.46 6.90 1.81
CA LEU A 165 -11.46 8.16 1.08
C LEU A 165 -12.32 9.16 1.87
N ALA A 166 -11.69 10.24 2.32
CA ALA A 166 -12.40 11.35 2.94
C ALA A 166 -13.20 12.11 1.87
N GLU A 167 -13.93 13.15 2.30
CA GLU A 167 -14.54 14.09 1.36
C GLU A 167 -13.48 14.63 0.39
N ILE A 168 -13.72 14.46 -0.91
CA ILE A 168 -12.82 14.95 -1.94
C ILE A 168 -13.08 16.45 -2.13
N VAL A 169 -12.06 17.25 -1.85
CA VAL A 169 -12.03 18.69 -2.14
C VAL A 169 -11.01 18.94 -3.23
N CYS A 170 -11.48 19.35 -4.42
CA CYS A 170 -10.62 19.64 -5.56
C CYS A 170 -10.73 21.11 -5.97
N THR A 171 -9.57 21.73 -6.25
CA THR A 171 -9.47 23.11 -6.75
C THR A 171 -9.53 23.21 -8.27
N GLY A 172 -9.79 22.08 -8.97
CA GLY A 172 -9.72 22.00 -10.44
C GLY A 172 -8.30 21.95 -11.00
N ARG A 173 -7.31 21.60 -10.17
CA ARG A 173 -5.90 21.48 -10.60
C ARG A 173 -5.30 20.16 -10.11
N HIS A 174 -4.70 19.41 -11.04
CA HIS A 174 -3.96 18.17 -10.76
C HIS A 174 -2.49 18.42 -11.08
N HIS A 175 -1.59 18.24 -10.11
CA HIS A 175 -0.16 18.62 -10.21
C HIS A 175 0.09 20.08 -10.63
N GLY A 176 -0.84 20.98 -10.27
CA GLY A 176 -0.77 22.39 -10.65
C GLY A 176 -1.29 22.68 -12.07
N GLU A 177 -1.63 21.68 -12.87
CA GLU A 177 -2.25 21.88 -14.18
C GLU A 177 -3.77 21.94 -14.05
N PRO A 178 -4.45 22.89 -14.72
CA PRO A 178 -5.91 22.92 -14.77
C PRO A 178 -6.49 21.65 -15.41
N VAL A 179 -7.52 21.07 -14.78
CA VAL A 179 -8.23 19.89 -15.29
C VAL A 179 -9.74 20.04 -15.09
N ASP A 180 -10.51 19.36 -15.94
CA ASP A 180 -11.95 19.19 -15.76
C ASP A 180 -12.19 18.01 -14.81
N CYS A 181 -12.14 18.28 -13.50
CA CYS A 181 -12.35 17.28 -12.46
C CYS A 181 -13.78 17.38 -11.91
N THR A 182 -14.49 16.25 -11.81
CA THR A 182 -15.88 16.19 -11.33
C THR A 182 -16.06 16.72 -9.91
N TYR A 183 -14.99 16.74 -9.11
CA TYR A 183 -14.98 17.24 -7.73
C TYR A 183 -14.56 18.71 -7.61
N ALA A 184 -14.25 19.39 -8.72
CA ALA A 184 -13.84 20.78 -8.68
C ALA A 184 -15.00 21.66 -8.18
N THR A 185 -14.82 22.30 -7.02
CA THR A 185 -15.83 23.22 -6.49
C THR A 185 -15.77 24.55 -7.25
N GLY A 186 -16.52 24.66 -8.34
CA GLY A 186 -16.92 25.94 -8.96
C GLY A 186 -16.15 26.39 -10.20
N HIS A 187 -16.62 25.99 -11.38
CA HIS A 187 -16.73 26.94 -12.50
C HIS A 187 -17.74 28.04 -12.11
N GLY A 188 -17.28 29.15 -11.52
CA GLY A 188 -18.20 30.24 -11.16
C GLY A 188 -17.69 31.30 -10.19
N LYS A 189 -16.61 32.02 -10.55
CA LYS A 189 -16.41 33.48 -10.39
C LYS A 189 -14.95 33.83 -10.68
N GLU A 190 -14.67 34.16 -11.93
CA GLU A 190 -13.67 35.16 -12.35
C GLU A 190 -13.73 35.27 -13.89
N HIS A 191 -14.82 35.84 -14.38
CA HIS A 191 -14.87 36.44 -15.72
C HIS A 191 -15.60 37.79 -15.61
N LEU A 192 -14.90 38.75 -15.01
CA LEU A 192 -15.10 40.21 -14.94
C LEU A 192 -14.19 40.62 -13.77
N ASP A 193 -12.90 40.89 -13.99
CA ASP A 193 -12.49 42.19 -14.50
C ASP A 193 -11.43 42.10 -15.62
N LEU A 194 -11.89 42.37 -16.85
CA LEU A 194 -11.07 42.99 -17.89
C LEU A 194 -11.14 44.49 -17.67
N ALA A 195 -9.98 45.14 -17.73
CA ALA A 195 -9.80 46.55 -18.10
C ALA A 195 -10.49 47.62 -17.22
N SER A 196 -9.68 48.29 -16.40
CA SER A 196 -9.66 49.76 -16.28
C SER A 196 -8.26 50.22 -15.88
#